data_AF-A0A3N0W705-F1
#
_entry.id   AF-A0A3N0W705-F1
#
_cell.length_a   1.000
_cell.length_b   1.000
_cell.length_c   1.000
_cell.angle_alpha   90.00
_cell.angle_beta   90.00
_cell.angle_gamma   90.00
#
_symmetry.space_group_name_H-M   'P 1'
#
loop_
_entity.id
_entity.type
_entity.pdbx_description
1 polymer ?
#
loop_
_entity_poly.entity_id
_entity_poly.type
_entity_poly.pdbx_seq_one_letter_code
_entity_poly.pdbx_strand_id
1 'polypeptide(L)'
;MIIDGVHPSPTPNTQAILELYSQNQNKGLLMPKVALTATNNASPLPSHIAGMTVYNTATSTAAPLTGVTPGFYYNDGTSWNRLEVQLPNIGDIKYSSIASDHDGWYLLNGRVLSGLPAAAQTAATSLGFTTTLPNSADRYLKAKTGSETLGSNGGNTSVTLTQANLPNITYNATTSTSGTHNHTYNDRASGVTNSAEGGNNKIVVDNDSNISTTSTDGAHTHTFSVSTGGSNTPINLEPKYLSTYIFVYLGQ
;
A
#
# COMPACT_ATOMS: atom_id res chain seq x y z
N MET A 1 8.43 4.36 50.67
CA MET A 1 8.07 3.79 51.98
C MET A 1 6.63 4.14 52.26
N ILE A 2 5.70 3.30 51.79
CA ILE A 2 4.28 3.35 52.15
C ILE A 2 4.17 2.43 53.34
N ILE A 3 3.98 3.03 54.51
CA ILE A 3 3.70 2.32 55.75
C ILE A 3 2.22 2.53 56.04
N ASP A 4 1.64 1.46 56.55
CA ASP A 4 0.35 1.38 57.24
C ASP A 4 -0.88 0.97 56.41
N GLY A 5 -0.98 -0.35 56.22
CA GLY A 5 -2.16 -1.05 55.72
C GLY A 5 -3.02 -1.67 56.82
N VAL A 6 -3.04 -1.11 58.03
CA VAL A 6 -3.99 -1.54 59.08
C VAL A 6 -4.83 -0.35 59.53
N HIS A 7 -5.92 -0.08 58.81
CA HIS A 7 -6.98 0.82 59.29
C HIS A 7 -8.03 -0.01 60.05
N PRO A 8 -8.25 0.18 61.37
CA PRO A 8 -9.10 -0.69 62.19
C PRO A 8 -10.61 -0.42 62.08
N SER A 9 -11.09 0.29 61.05
CA SER A 9 -12.52 0.38 60.71
C SER A 9 -12.71 1.08 59.37
N PRO A 10 -13.39 0.47 58.38
CA PRO A 10 -13.79 1.17 57.18
C PRO A 10 -15.02 2.02 57.53
N THR A 11 -14.92 3.34 57.44
CA THR A 11 -16.14 4.15 57.30
C THR A 11 -16.67 3.84 55.90
N PRO A 12 -17.85 3.20 55.74
CA PRO A 12 -18.34 2.87 54.42
C PRO A 12 -18.51 4.14 53.58
N ASN A 13 -18.25 4.04 52.28
CA ASN A 13 -18.47 5.12 51.35
C ASN A 13 -19.94 5.58 51.44
N THR A 14 -20.14 6.88 51.68
CA THR A 14 -21.48 7.47 51.85
C THR A 14 -22.40 7.33 50.63
N GLN A 15 -21.83 7.01 49.46
CA GLN A 15 -22.55 6.76 48.21
C GLN A 15 -22.81 5.26 47.96
N ALA A 16 -22.32 4.37 48.82
CA ALA A 16 -22.50 2.93 48.68
C ALA A 16 -23.60 2.42 49.61
N ILE A 17 -24.60 1.74 49.06
CA ILE A 17 -25.57 0.98 49.86
C ILE A 17 -24.97 -0.33 50.41
N LEU A 18 -23.95 -0.86 49.73
CA LEU A 18 -23.20 -2.05 50.12
C LEU A 18 -21.72 -1.84 49.85
N GLU A 19 -20.90 -1.93 50.89
CA GLU A 19 -19.45 -2.01 50.80
C GLU A 19 -18.98 -3.25 51.54
N LEU A 20 -18.09 -4.01 50.91
CA LEU A 20 -17.50 -5.21 51.49
C LEU A 20 -16.06 -4.91 51.84
N TYR A 21 -15.75 -4.97 53.13
CA TYR A 21 -14.40 -4.75 53.63
C TYR A 21 -13.82 -6.03 54.24
N SER A 22 -12.57 -6.31 53.90
CA SER A 22 -11.77 -7.35 54.55
C SER A 22 -10.62 -6.70 55.31
N GLN A 23 -10.59 -6.88 56.63
CA GLN A 23 -9.60 -6.29 57.52
C GLN A 23 -8.15 -6.60 57.13
N ASN A 24 -7.92 -7.79 56.55
CA ASN A 24 -6.59 -8.23 56.10
C ASN A 24 -6.46 -8.22 54.57
N GLN A 25 -7.38 -7.54 53.86
CA GLN A 25 -7.39 -7.42 52.39
C GLN A 25 -7.33 -8.78 51.65
N ASN A 26 -7.80 -9.86 52.28
CA ASN A 26 -7.64 -11.24 51.81
C ASN A 26 -8.97 -11.98 51.54
N LYS A 27 -10.08 -11.24 51.43
CA LYS A 27 -11.40 -11.78 51.06
C LYS A 27 -11.97 -10.97 49.90
N GLY A 28 -12.85 -11.60 49.11
CA GLY A 28 -13.54 -10.95 47.99
C GLY A 28 -15.03 -11.28 47.97
N LEU A 29 -15.74 -10.66 47.02
CA LEU A 29 -17.14 -10.99 46.71
C LEU A 29 -17.18 -12.11 45.67
N LEU A 30 -17.81 -13.23 46.03
CA LEU A 30 -18.14 -14.26 45.05
C LEU A 30 -19.48 -13.92 44.38
N MET A 31 -19.44 -13.46 43.13
CA MET A 31 -20.65 -13.16 42.37
C MET A 31 -21.46 -14.43 42.04
N PRO A 32 -22.78 -14.31 41.84
CA PRO A 32 -23.60 -15.39 41.33
C PRO A 32 -23.05 -15.94 40.00
N LYS A 33 -22.88 -17.26 39.93
CA LYS A 33 -22.40 -17.96 38.73
C LYS A 33 -23.58 -18.24 37.81
N VAL A 34 -23.49 -17.77 36.58
CA VAL A 34 -24.55 -17.88 35.57
C VAL A 34 -23.97 -18.44 34.28
N ALA A 35 -24.66 -19.37 33.62
CA ALA A 35 -24.25 -19.88 32.32
C ALA A 35 -24.96 -19.08 31.22
N LEU A 36 -24.33 -17.99 30.76
CA LEU A 36 -24.87 -17.18 29.66
C LEU A 36 -24.73 -17.93 28.33
N THR A 37 -25.65 -17.67 27.40
CA THR A 37 -25.64 -18.30 26.07
C THR A 37 -25.30 -17.33 24.95
N ALA A 38 -25.65 -16.05 25.12
CA ALA A 38 -25.29 -14.96 24.22
C ALA A 38 -25.44 -13.62 24.96
N THR A 39 -24.74 -12.57 24.51
CA THR A 39 -24.83 -11.25 25.14
C THR A 39 -26.21 -10.60 24.97
N ASN A 40 -26.89 -10.85 23.87
CA ASN A 40 -28.23 -10.34 23.57
C ASN A 40 -29.37 -11.24 24.09
N ASN A 41 -29.06 -12.26 24.90
CA ASN A 41 -30.05 -13.15 25.48
C ASN A 41 -30.09 -12.94 27.00
N ALA A 42 -31.26 -12.58 27.53
CA ALA A 42 -31.47 -12.41 28.96
C ALA A 42 -31.32 -13.71 29.75
N SER A 43 -31.57 -14.86 29.10
CA SER A 43 -31.50 -16.18 29.71
C SER A 43 -30.15 -16.41 30.42
N PRO A 44 -30.16 -16.96 31.65
CA PRO A 44 -31.29 -17.61 32.33
C PRO A 44 -32.20 -16.67 33.13
N LEU A 45 -32.01 -15.36 33.06
CA LEU A 45 -32.95 -14.41 33.65
C LEU A 45 -34.16 -14.21 32.73
N PRO A 46 -35.37 -13.94 33.27
CA PRO A 46 -36.58 -13.72 32.46
C PRO A 46 -36.49 -12.49 31.54
N SER A 47 -35.67 -11.50 31.90
CA SER A 47 -35.45 -10.26 31.15
C SER A 47 -34.08 -9.65 31.49
N HIS A 48 -33.63 -8.73 30.64
CA HIS A 48 -32.43 -7.93 30.89
C HIS A 48 -32.75 -6.87 31.97
N ILE A 49 -31.91 -6.81 33.01
CA ILE A 49 -32.10 -5.91 34.16
C ILE A 49 -30.85 -5.04 34.30
N ALA A 50 -30.99 -3.74 34.01
CA ALA A 50 -29.87 -2.80 34.07
C ALA A 50 -29.19 -2.79 35.46
N GLY A 51 -27.85 -2.80 35.46
CA GLY A 51 -27.01 -2.84 36.66
C GLY A 51 -26.79 -4.24 37.25
N MET A 52 -27.48 -5.27 36.75
CA MET A 52 -27.26 -6.66 37.19
C MET A 52 -25.84 -7.11 36.87
N THR A 53 -25.10 -7.64 37.84
CA THR A 53 -23.73 -8.15 37.65
C THR A 53 -23.62 -9.61 38.03
N VAL A 54 -22.99 -10.43 37.19
CA VAL A 54 -22.85 -11.88 37.37
C VAL A 54 -21.47 -12.35 36.93
N TYR A 55 -21.07 -13.54 37.36
CA TYR A 55 -19.93 -14.25 36.78
C TYR A 55 -20.42 -15.30 35.78
N ASN A 56 -20.13 -15.09 34.50
CA ASN A 56 -20.42 -16.07 33.45
C ASN A 56 -19.48 -17.28 33.56
N THR A 57 -20.03 -18.49 33.44
CA THR A 57 -19.24 -19.74 33.44
C THR A 57 -19.16 -20.42 32.08
N ALA A 58 -19.95 -19.99 31.11
CA ALA A 58 -20.05 -20.64 29.81
C ALA A 58 -19.15 -19.99 28.76
N THR A 59 -18.68 -20.79 27.80
CA THR A 59 -18.16 -20.31 26.52
C THR A 59 -19.22 -20.58 25.46
N SER A 60 -19.60 -19.55 24.71
CA SER A 60 -20.51 -19.66 23.58
C SER A 60 -19.90 -18.96 22.37
N THR A 61 -19.87 -19.68 21.25
CA THR A 61 -19.48 -19.16 19.94
C THR A 61 -20.68 -18.68 19.13
N ALA A 62 -21.82 -18.38 19.78
CA ALA A 62 -23.03 -17.91 19.13
C ALA A 62 -22.80 -16.53 18.50
N ALA A 63 -22.61 -16.52 17.17
CA ALA A 63 -22.36 -15.37 16.29
C ALA A 63 -21.16 -14.48 16.69
N PRO A 64 -20.42 -13.91 15.72
CA PRO A 64 -19.14 -13.24 15.99
C PRO A 64 -19.20 -12.04 16.95
N LEU A 65 -20.39 -11.47 17.20
CA LEU A 65 -20.58 -10.29 18.04
C LEU A 65 -21.37 -10.53 19.33
N THR A 66 -21.90 -11.74 19.56
CA THR A 66 -22.73 -12.05 20.73
C THR A 66 -22.20 -13.20 21.58
N GLY A 67 -21.00 -13.70 21.25
CA GLY A 67 -20.35 -14.75 22.02
C GLY A 67 -20.08 -14.33 23.47
N VAL A 68 -20.07 -15.32 24.36
CA VAL A 68 -19.71 -15.12 25.76
C VAL A 68 -18.55 -16.03 26.12
N THR A 69 -17.72 -15.60 27.07
CA THR A 69 -16.65 -16.43 27.64
C THR A 69 -16.69 -16.28 29.17
N PRO A 70 -16.06 -17.18 29.94
CA PRO A 70 -16.07 -17.07 31.38
C PRO A 70 -15.48 -15.73 31.88
N GLY A 71 -16.19 -15.03 32.77
CA GLY A 71 -15.78 -13.72 33.25
C GLY A 71 -16.91 -12.92 33.88
N PHE A 72 -16.62 -11.71 34.34
CA PHE A 72 -17.64 -10.81 34.90
C PHE A 72 -18.43 -10.15 33.78
N TYR A 73 -19.75 -10.08 33.95
CA TYR A 73 -20.65 -9.37 33.04
C TYR A 73 -21.58 -8.48 33.84
N TYR A 74 -21.88 -7.29 33.32
CA TYR A 74 -23.01 -6.49 33.75
C TYR A 74 -24.06 -6.41 32.66
N ASN A 75 -25.31 -6.24 33.06
CA ASN A 75 -26.40 -6.00 32.14
C ASN A 75 -26.72 -4.51 32.04
N ASP A 76 -26.90 -3.98 30.84
CA ASP A 76 -27.24 -2.57 30.60
C ASP A 76 -28.75 -2.32 30.46
N GLY A 77 -29.59 -3.35 30.65
CA GLY A 77 -31.03 -3.34 30.40
C GLY A 77 -31.42 -3.89 29.02
N THR A 78 -30.44 -4.12 28.14
CA THR A 78 -30.65 -4.62 26.77
C THR A 78 -29.72 -5.76 26.39
N SER A 79 -28.54 -5.85 27.01
CA SER A 79 -27.53 -6.86 26.71
C SER A 79 -26.59 -7.09 27.89
N TRP A 80 -25.88 -8.21 27.88
CA TRP A 80 -24.76 -8.51 28.77
C TRP A 80 -23.46 -7.97 28.19
N ASN A 81 -22.82 -7.08 28.93
CA ASN A 81 -21.53 -6.50 28.61
C ASN A 81 -20.47 -7.09 29.52
N ARG A 82 -19.36 -7.55 28.94
CA ARG A 82 -18.26 -8.09 29.72
C ARG A 82 -17.54 -6.95 30.45
N LEU A 83 -17.34 -7.14 31.75
CA LEU A 83 -16.57 -6.25 32.62
C LEU A 83 -15.08 -6.59 32.49
N GLU A 84 -14.52 -6.32 31.33
CA GLU A 84 -13.07 -6.39 31.11
C GLU A 84 -12.57 -5.18 30.33
N VAL A 85 -11.36 -4.75 30.66
CA VAL A 85 -10.59 -3.88 29.79
C VAL A 85 -9.87 -4.79 28.82
N GLN A 86 -10.20 -4.72 27.53
CA GLN A 86 -9.36 -5.33 26.52
C GLN A 86 -8.05 -4.56 26.47
N LEU A 87 -7.02 -5.13 27.06
CA LEU A 87 -5.67 -4.58 26.99
C LEU A 87 -5.09 -4.91 25.62
N PRO A 88 -4.37 -3.97 25.00
CA PRO A 88 -3.66 -4.26 23.75
C PRO A 88 -2.58 -5.32 23.97
N ASN A 89 -2.40 -6.15 22.95
CA ASN A 89 -1.37 -7.17 22.89
C ASN A 89 -0.11 -6.59 22.25
N ILE A 90 1.07 -7.08 22.65
CA ILE A 90 2.33 -6.69 22.01
C ILE A 90 2.23 -6.97 20.51
N GLY A 91 2.47 -5.96 19.69
CA GLY A 91 2.35 -6.03 18.24
C GLY A 91 1.04 -5.51 17.66
N ASP A 92 0.05 -5.19 18.49
CA ASP A 92 -1.18 -4.53 18.02
C ASP A 92 -0.84 -3.22 17.31
N ILE A 93 -1.58 -2.93 16.25
CA ILE A 93 -1.43 -1.71 15.45
C ILE A 93 -2.68 -0.85 15.60
N LYS A 94 -2.48 0.45 15.81
CA LYS A 94 -3.58 1.43 15.82
C LYS A 94 -3.24 2.67 15.00
N TYR A 95 -4.30 3.35 14.58
CA TYR A 95 -4.25 4.66 13.94
C TYR A 95 -4.56 5.76 14.95
N SER A 96 -3.97 6.94 14.77
CA SER A 96 -4.14 8.07 15.67
C SER A 96 -3.93 9.41 14.96
N SER A 97 -4.55 10.47 15.47
CA SER A 97 -4.31 11.85 15.03
C SER A 97 -3.17 12.54 15.80
N ILE A 98 -2.65 11.91 16.86
CA ILE A 98 -1.51 12.42 17.65
C ILE A 98 -0.21 11.71 17.26
N ALA A 99 0.90 12.44 17.27
CA ALA A 99 2.21 11.92 16.88
C ALA A 99 3.06 11.40 18.06
N SER A 100 2.72 11.77 19.30
CA SER A 100 3.48 11.40 20.48
C SER A 100 3.17 9.97 20.93
N ASP A 101 4.20 9.27 21.42
CA ASP A 101 4.01 8.02 22.16
C ASP A 101 3.12 8.22 23.39
N HIS A 102 2.37 7.19 23.76
CA HIS A 102 1.44 7.23 24.90
C HIS A 102 1.02 5.82 25.30
N ASP A 103 0.89 5.57 26.61
CA ASP A 103 0.29 4.34 27.16
C ASP A 103 0.85 3.03 26.56
N GLY A 104 2.16 2.97 26.31
CA GLY A 104 2.83 1.80 25.72
C GLY A 104 2.71 1.68 24.19
N TRP A 105 2.13 2.69 23.53
CA TRP A 105 2.07 2.81 22.08
C TRP A 105 3.23 3.64 21.55
N TYR A 106 3.92 3.08 20.57
CA TYR A 106 5.12 3.66 19.99
C TYR A 106 4.90 3.97 18.51
N LEU A 107 5.16 5.21 18.11
CA LEU A 107 5.00 5.66 16.72
C LEU A 107 5.93 4.87 15.78
N LEU A 108 5.39 4.41 14.65
CA LEU A 108 6.12 3.75 13.57
C LEU A 108 6.76 4.77 12.62
N ASN A 109 7.83 5.44 13.07
CA ASN A 109 8.52 6.48 12.32
C ASN A 109 9.96 6.11 11.91
N GLY A 110 10.36 4.84 12.04
CA GLY A 110 11.73 4.43 11.68
C GLY A 110 12.81 4.73 12.72
N ARG A 111 12.46 5.20 13.92
CA ARG A 111 13.45 5.47 14.97
C ARG A 111 14.17 4.20 15.45
N VAL A 112 15.37 4.40 15.97
CA VAL A 112 16.23 3.34 16.52
C VAL A 112 15.63 2.72 17.79
N LEU A 113 15.77 1.41 17.95
CA LEU A 113 15.25 0.70 19.13
C LEU A 113 16.01 1.08 20.40
N SER A 114 17.31 1.34 20.31
CA SER A 114 18.13 1.74 21.47
C SER A 114 17.68 3.04 22.14
N GLY A 115 16.85 3.84 21.46
CA GLY A 115 16.23 5.05 22.02
C GLY A 115 14.92 4.79 22.77
N LEU A 116 14.42 3.55 22.82
CA LEU A 116 13.19 3.16 23.51
C LEU A 116 13.48 2.64 24.94
N PRO A 117 12.49 2.61 25.84
CA PRO A 117 12.62 1.91 27.12
C PRO A 117 12.96 0.42 26.94
N ALA A 118 13.71 -0.17 27.87
CA ALA A 118 14.22 -1.54 27.76
C ALA A 118 13.11 -2.61 27.58
N ALA A 119 11.95 -2.42 28.21
CA ALA A 119 10.79 -3.29 28.02
C ALA A 119 10.27 -3.24 26.58
N ALA A 120 10.13 -2.02 26.01
CA ALA A 120 9.71 -1.83 24.64
C ALA A 120 10.73 -2.35 23.62
N GLN A 121 12.03 -2.26 23.92
CA GLN A 121 13.09 -2.88 23.12
C GLN A 121 12.93 -4.41 23.07
N THR A 122 12.68 -5.04 24.22
CA THR A 122 12.45 -6.48 24.33
C THR A 122 11.22 -6.91 23.54
N ALA A 123 10.12 -6.17 23.69
CA ALA A 123 8.88 -6.39 22.95
C ALA A 123 9.09 -6.23 21.43
N ALA A 124 9.74 -5.15 20.99
CA ALA A 124 10.05 -4.91 19.57
C ALA A 124 10.93 -6.04 18.99
N THR A 125 11.92 -6.50 19.74
CA THR A 125 12.80 -7.61 19.35
C THR A 125 12.02 -8.92 19.24
N SER A 126 11.07 -9.17 20.14
CA SER A 126 10.20 -10.36 20.07
C SER A 126 9.28 -10.36 18.85
N LEU A 127 8.94 -9.19 18.32
CA LEU A 127 8.21 -9.01 17.06
C LEU A 127 9.10 -9.13 15.81
N GLY A 128 10.43 -9.22 15.99
CA GLY A 128 11.39 -9.33 14.90
C GLY A 128 11.96 -7.99 14.42
N PHE A 129 11.71 -6.88 15.12
CA PHE A 129 12.38 -5.60 14.84
C PHE A 129 13.78 -5.62 15.47
N THR A 130 14.83 -5.39 14.68
CA THR A 130 16.21 -5.61 15.14
C THR A 130 16.99 -4.32 15.40
N THR A 131 16.81 -3.28 14.59
CA THR A 131 17.60 -2.03 14.69
C THR A 131 16.73 -0.80 14.85
N THR A 132 15.62 -0.74 14.10
CA THR A 132 14.65 0.35 14.13
C THR A 132 13.24 -0.20 14.18
N LEU A 133 12.29 0.59 14.65
CA LEU A 133 10.88 0.34 14.37
C LEU A 133 10.63 0.46 12.86
N PRO A 134 9.58 -0.18 12.32
CA PRO A 134 9.11 0.11 10.97
C PRO A 134 8.78 1.60 10.80
N ASN A 135 8.92 2.11 9.59
CA ASN A 135 8.53 3.48 9.24
C ASN A 135 7.29 3.43 8.35
N SER A 136 6.17 3.95 8.84
CA SER A 136 4.88 3.94 8.15
C SER A 136 4.58 5.23 7.38
N ALA A 137 5.51 6.18 7.31
CA ALA A 137 5.32 7.43 6.56
C ALA A 137 5.08 7.13 5.07
N ASP A 138 4.02 7.72 4.50
CA ASP A 138 3.56 7.56 3.11
C ASP A 138 3.42 6.08 2.67
N ARG A 139 2.90 5.25 3.57
CA ARG A 139 2.74 3.80 3.33
C ARG A 139 1.37 3.29 3.73
N TYR A 140 0.91 2.32 2.95
CA TYR A 140 -0.21 1.46 3.31
C TYR A 140 0.31 0.17 3.95
N LEU A 141 -0.40 -0.31 4.96
CA LEU A 141 -0.12 -1.62 5.55
C LEU A 141 -0.66 -2.72 4.63
N LYS A 142 0.16 -3.74 4.40
CA LYS A 142 -0.25 -4.97 3.69
C LYS A 142 -0.08 -6.17 4.60
N ALA A 143 -0.88 -7.20 4.37
CA ALA A 143 -0.67 -8.49 5.01
C ALA A 143 0.70 -9.05 4.61
N LYS A 144 1.47 -9.50 5.60
CA LYS A 144 2.76 -10.17 5.37
C LYS A 144 2.52 -11.52 4.70
N THR A 145 3.32 -11.84 3.68
CA THR A 145 3.42 -13.19 3.12
C THR A 145 4.57 -13.97 3.78
N GLY A 146 4.69 -15.27 3.51
CA GLY A 146 5.70 -16.12 4.16
C GLY A 146 7.15 -15.64 4.01
N SER A 147 7.52 -15.10 2.84
CA SER A 147 8.91 -14.78 2.50
C SER A 147 9.42 -13.40 2.96
N GLU A 148 8.53 -12.50 3.38
CA GLU A 148 8.91 -11.10 3.68
C GLU A 148 9.31 -10.92 5.14
N THR A 149 10.19 -10.00 5.49
CA THR A 149 10.42 -9.68 6.91
C THR A 149 9.27 -8.81 7.44
N LEU A 150 8.79 -9.03 8.66
CA LEU A 150 7.75 -8.17 9.24
C LEU A 150 8.25 -6.71 9.31
N GLY A 151 7.43 -5.77 8.85
CA GLY A 151 7.81 -4.35 8.80
C GLY A 151 8.77 -3.98 7.67
N SER A 152 9.06 -4.89 6.71
CA SER A 152 9.83 -4.54 5.51
C SER A 152 9.07 -3.55 4.64
N ASN A 153 9.79 -2.55 4.13
CA ASN A 153 9.27 -1.56 3.21
C ASN A 153 9.35 -2.05 1.77
N GLY A 154 8.39 -1.68 0.92
CA GLY A 154 8.41 -1.97 -0.51
C GLY A 154 7.41 -1.12 -1.29
N GLY A 155 7.42 -1.27 -2.62
CA GLY A 155 6.56 -0.52 -3.54
C GLY A 155 7.13 0.84 -3.98
N ASN A 156 6.50 1.43 -5.00
CA ASN A 156 6.85 2.72 -5.57
C ASN A 156 5.62 3.64 -5.55
N THR A 157 5.83 4.95 -5.40
CA THR A 157 4.76 5.96 -5.50
C THR A 157 4.44 6.36 -6.93
N SER A 158 5.31 6.02 -7.89
CA SER A 158 5.09 6.28 -9.31
C SER A 158 5.72 5.21 -10.20
N VAL A 159 5.26 5.14 -11.45
CA VAL A 159 5.83 4.29 -12.49
C VAL A 159 6.02 5.09 -13.77
N THR A 160 7.18 4.93 -14.41
CA THR A 160 7.42 5.42 -15.77
C THR A 160 7.25 4.25 -16.73
N LEU A 161 6.38 4.40 -17.74
CA LEU A 161 6.18 3.37 -18.74
C LEU A 161 7.43 3.25 -19.62
N THR A 162 7.89 2.02 -19.81
CA THR A 162 8.96 1.68 -20.76
C THR A 162 8.36 1.15 -22.06
N GLN A 163 9.18 1.10 -23.12
CA GLN A 163 8.76 0.51 -24.40
C GLN A 163 8.27 -0.94 -24.24
N ALA A 164 8.83 -1.70 -23.28
CA ALA A 164 8.40 -3.07 -22.97
C ALA A 164 7.01 -3.15 -22.31
N ASN A 165 6.48 -2.03 -21.79
CA ASN A 165 5.14 -1.96 -21.22
C ASN A 165 4.08 -1.54 -22.24
N LEU A 166 4.49 -1.11 -23.44
CA LEU A 166 3.57 -0.67 -24.47
C LEU A 166 3.03 -1.87 -25.26
N PRO A 167 1.75 -1.83 -25.68
CA PRO A 167 1.22 -2.82 -26.62
C PRO A 167 2.01 -2.86 -27.92
N ASN A 168 2.02 -4.01 -28.59
CA ASN A 168 2.54 -4.10 -29.94
C ASN A 168 1.64 -3.29 -30.90
N ILE A 169 2.22 -2.31 -31.58
CA ILE A 169 1.53 -1.49 -32.58
C ILE A 169 2.14 -1.78 -33.94
N THR A 170 1.31 -2.20 -34.90
CA THR A 170 1.72 -2.37 -36.29
C THR A 170 1.47 -1.08 -37.05
N TYR A 171 2.54 -0.41 -37.48
CA TYR A 171 2.45 0.75 -38.36
C TYR A 171 2.45 0.29 -39.82
N ASN A 172 1.29 0.32 -40.48
CA ASN A 172 1.22 0.07 -41.92
C ASN A 172 1.56 1.36 -42.67
N ALA A 173 2.68 1.37 -43.40
CA ALA A 173 3.06 2.47 -44.28
C ALA A 173 3.08 1.97 -45.73
N THR A 174 2.38 2.67 -46.62
CA THR A 174 2.50 2.48 -48.07
C THR A 174 3.29 3.66 -48.64
N THR A 175 4.50 3.41 -49.11
CA THR A 175 5.20 4.38 -49.96
C THR A 175 4.60 4.30 -51.35
N SER A 176 4.34 5.43 -52.02
CA SER A 176 4.02 5.41 -53.44
C SER A 176 5.14 4.68 -54.19
N THR A 177 4.77 3.72 -55.01
CA THR A 177 5.66 2.94 -55.88
C THR A 177 6.78 3.81 -56.45
N SER A 178 8.02 3.36 -56.22
CA SER A 178 9.31 3.87 -56.68
C SER A 178 9.26 5.05 -57.64
N GLY A 179 9.95 6.14 -57.27
CA GLY A 179 10.14 7.36 -58.05
C GLY A 179 10.61 7.09 -59.48
N THR A 180 9.66 6.73 -60.34
CA THR A 180 9.87 6.55 -61.76
C THR A 180 10.03 7.95 -62.29
N HIS A 181 11.27 8.35 -62.51
CA HIS A 181 11.58 9.62 -63.10
C HIS A 181 12.22 9.38 -64.46
N ASN A 182 11.91 10.26 -65.40
CA ASN A 182 12.52 10.28 -66.72
C ASN A 182 13.54 11.41 -66.74
N HIS A 183 14.72 11.14 -67.26
CA HIS A 183 15.65 12.20 -67.62
C HIS A 183 15.34 12.67 -69.04
N THR A 184 15.28 13.98 -69.24
CA THR A 184 15.36 14.60 -70.56
C THR A 184 16.74 15.24 -70.69
N TYR A 185 17.50 14.84 -71.70
CA TYR A 185 18.67 15.61 -72.11
C TYR A 185 18.38 16.21 -73.48
N ASN A 186 18.83 17.45 -73.67
CA ASN A 186 18.78 18.09 -74.96
C ASN A 186 20.12 17.85 -75.64
N ASP A 187 20.16 16.89 -76.54
CA ASP A 187 21.33 16.69 -77.37
C ASP A 187 21.59 17.92 -78.25
N ARG A 188 22.86 18.19 -78.55
CA ARG A 188 23.24 19.33 -79.39
C ARG A 188 22.89 19.04 -80.84
N ALA A 189 21.64 19.34 -81.17
CA ALA A 189 21.09 19.52 -82.50
C ALA A 189 21.12 18.28 -83.41
N SER A 190 19.93 17.76 -83.75
CA SER A 190 19.77 17.05 -85.01
C SER A 190 20.01 18.03 -86.15
N GLY A 191 21.14 17.86 -86.86
CA GLY A 191 21.48 18.68 -88.01
C GLY A 191 22.98 18.76 -88.29
N VAL A 192 23.32 18.99 -89.56
CA VAL A 192 24.71 19.14 -90.01
C VAL A 192 25.30 20.42 -89.43
N THR A 193 26.29 20.31 -88.54
CA THR A 193 27.11 21.44 -88.12
C THR A 193 28.30 21.58 -89.09
N ASN A 194 28.41 22.71 -89.78
CA ASN A 194 29.55 23.01 -90.64
C ASN A 194 30.61 23.76 -89.82
N SER A 195 31.69 23.08 -89.40
CA SER A 195 32.88 23.77 -88.88
C SER A 195 33.77 24.20 -90.05
N ALA A 196 34.00 25.50 -90.20
CA ALA A 196 34.86 26.04 -91.24
C ALA A 196 36.32 26.07 -90.78
N GLU A 197 36.97 24.91 -90.66
CA GLU A 197 38.44 24.84 -90.64
C GLU A 197 38.93 23.67 -91.50
N GLY A 198 39.75 23.99 -92.51
CA GLY A 198 40.65 23.01 -93.15
C GLY A 198 40.05 22.05 -94.18
N GLY A 199 39.27 22.54 -95.14
CA GLY A 199 39.25 22.01 -96.52
C GLY A 199 38.74 20.58 -96.78
N ASN A 200 38.22 19.86 -95.78
CA ASN A 200 37.55 18.57 -95.98
C ASN A 200 36.23 18.52 -95.22
N ASN A 201 35.14 18.27 -95.93
CA ASN A 201 33.82 18.06 -95.33
C ASN A 201 33.85 16.76 -94.51
N LYS A 202 33.90 16.85 -93.18
CA LYS A 202 33.60 15.70 -92.31
C LYS A 202 32.12 15.74 -91.94
N ILE A 203 31.38 14.71 -92.35
CA ILE A 203 30.02 14.50 -91.85
C ILE A 203 30.17 14.08 -90.39
N VAL A 204 29.79 14.94 -89.45
CA VAL A 204 29.47 14.49 -88.10
C VAL A 204 28.09 13.86 -88.21
N VAL A 205 28.07 12.55 -88.47
CA VAL A 205 26.84 11.76 -88.40
C VAL A 205 26.58 11.51 -86.93
N ASP A 206 25.84 12.40 -86.28
CA ASP A 206 25.15 12.04 -85.04
C ASP A 206 23.81 11.39 -85.43
N ASN A 207 23.93 10.17 -85.95
CA ASN A 207 22.80 9.28 -86.19
C ASN A 207 23.15 7.94 -85.58
N ASP A 208 23.34 8.00 -84.28
CA ASP A 208 23.30 6.86 -83.41
C ASP A 208 21.80 6.60 -83.19
N SER A 209 21.29 5.52 -83.77
CA SER A 209 19.98 4.98 -83.40
C SER A 209 20.07 4.29 -82.03
N ASN A 210 21.04 4.64 -81.18
CA ASN A 210 21.26 3.99 -79.91
C ASN A 210 20.40 4.65 -78.86
N ILE A 211 19.76 3.79 -78.08
CA ILE A 211 19.11 4.20 -76.86
C ILE A 211 20.23 4.41 -75.83
N SER A 212 20.63 5.66 -75.62
CA SER A 212 21.51 6.04 -74.51
C SER A 212 20.68 6.09 -73.22
N THR A 213 20.77 5.05 -72.40
CA THR A 213 20.20 5.08 -71.04
C THR A 213 21.20 5.70 -70.08
N THR A 214 20.75 6.57 -69.17
CA THR A 214 21.53 6.88 -67.98
C THR A 214 21.80 5.57 -67.22
N SER A 215 22.95 5.43 -66.57
CA SER A 215 23.21 4.25 -65.73
C SER A 215 22.08 4.12 -64.71
N THR A 216 21.61 2.90 -64.43
CA THR A 216 20.57 2.63 -63.43
C THR A 216 20.78 3.48 -62.20
N ASP A 217 19.79 4.33 -61.91
CA ASP A 217 19.80 5.25 -60.78
C ASP A 217 20.30 4.56 -59.52
N GLY A 218 21.28 5.21 -58.87
CA GLY A 218 21.87 4.75 -57.63
C GLY A 218 20.77 4.46 -56.62
N ALA A 219 20.82 3.26 -56.04
CA ALA A 219 19.89 2.84 -55.00
C ALA A 219 19.82 3.93 -53.92
N HIS A 220 18.68 4.59 -53.78
CA HIS A 220 18.43 5.48 -52.67
C HIS A 220 17.51 4.79 -51.66
N THR A 221 17.68 5.18 -50.40
CA THR A 221 16.90 4.64 -49.30
C THR A 221 16.01 5.74 -48.74
N HIS A 222 14.73 5.44 -48.56
CA HIS A 222 13.84 6.27 -47.78
C HIS A 222 13.95 5.85 -46.32
N THR A 223 14.59 6.68 -45.52
CA THR A 223 14.48 6.56 -44.07
C THR A 223 13.29 7.39 -43.63
N PHE A 224 12.31 6.74 -43.03
CA PHE A 224 11.26 7.41 -42.29
C PHE A 224 11.39 7.03 -40.82
N SER A 225 11.16 8.00 -39.94
CA SER A 225 11.13 7.78 -38.50
C SER A 225 9.84 8.37 -37.98
N VAL A 226 9.08 7.58 -37.25
CA VAL A 226 7.90 8.05 -36.53
C VAL A 226 8.31 8.20 -35.08
N SER A 227 8.25 9.43 -34.58
CA SER A 227 8.27 9.62 -33.13
C SER A 227 6.99 9.00 -32.58
N THR A 228 7.13 7.98 -31.75
CA THR A 228 6.01 7.39 -31.02
C THR A 228 5.46 8.34 -29.96
N GLY A 229 6.16 9.46 -29.70
CA GLY A 229 5.82 10.42 -28.67
C GLY A 229 6.14 9.90 -27.26
N GLY A 230 5.69 10.66 -26.25
CA GLY A 230 5.92 10.36 -24.84
C GLY A 230 6.99 11.26 -24.21
N SER A 231 6.77 11.63 -22.94
CA SER A 231 7.62 12.52 -22.16
C SER A 231 8.37 11.83 -21.03
N ASN A 232 8.21 10.50 -20.89
CA ASN A 232 8.63 9.74 -19.70
C ASN A 232 8.09 10.30 -18.37
N THR A 233 7.02 11.12 -18.43
CA THR A 233 6.38 11.66 -17.24
C THR A 233 5.87 10.50 -16.37
N PRO A 234 6.31 10.40 -15.10
CA PRO A 234 5.84 9.34 -14.20
C PRO A 234 4.34 9.42 -13.98
N ILE A 235 3.70 8.27 -13.95
CA ILE A 235 2.29 8.12 -13.57
C ILE A 235 2.26 7.96 -12.05
N ASN A 236 1.53 8.84 -11.36
CA ASN A 236 1.32 8.70 -9.92
C ASN A 236 0.46 7.46 -9.62
N LEU A 237 0.92 6.63 -8.68
CA LEU A 237 0.23 5.43 -8.22
C LEU A 237 -0.49 5.61 -6.89
N GLU A 238 -0.41 6.81 -6.28
CA GLU A 238 -1.02 7.11 -5.00
C GLU A 238 -2.56 7.24 -5.13
N PRO A 239 -3.35 6.35 -4.50
CA PRO A 239 -4.81 6.47 -4.48
C PRO A 239 -5.22 7.63 -3.58
N LYS A 240 -6.51 8.02 -3.58
CA LYS A 240 -7.01 8.99 -2.59
C LYS A 240 -6.89 8.39 -1.18
N TYR A 241 -6.38 9.16 -0.21
CA TYR A 241 -6.20 8.70 1.17
C TYR A 241 -6.56 9.76 2.20
N LEU A 242 -6.67 9.30 3.45
CA LEU A 242 -6.71 10.13 4.64
C LEU A 242 -5.55 9.68 5.56
N SER A 243 -4.65 10.60 5.87
CA SER A 243 -3.45 10.28 6.66
C SER A 243 -3.71 10.31 8.16
N THR A 244 -3.13 9.32 8.84
CA THR A 244 -3.08 9.22 10.30
C THR A 244 -1.71 8.68 10.72
N TYR A 245 -1.34 8.90 11.97
CA TYR A 245 -0.16 8.32 12.57
C TYR A 245 -0.43 6.86 12.96
N ILE A 246 0.53 5.98 12.70
CA ILE A 246 0.40 4.55 12.96
C ILE A 246 1.33 4.15 14.10
N PHE A 247 0.78 3.46 15.08
CA PHE A 247 1.49 3.04 16.29
C PHE A 247 1.51 1.53 16.41
N VAL A 248 2.55 1.00 17.06
CA VAL A 248 2.61 -0.38 17.55
C VAL A 248 2.60 -0.39 19.07
N TYR A 249 1.86 -1.32 19.67
CA TYR A 249 1.89 -1.52 21.11
C TYR A 249 3.08 -2.39 21.51
N LEU A 250 3.92 -1.89 22.42
CA LEU A 250 5.11 -2.60 22.92
C LEU A 250 5.10 -2.79 24.44
N GLY A 251 3.99 -2.46 25.10
CA GLY A 251 3.85 -2.51 26.56
C GLY A 251 4.10 -1.16 27.23
N GLN A 252 3.44 -0.97 28.39
CA GLN A 252 3.69 0.15 29.32
C GLN A 252 4.94 -0.09 30.16
#